data_AF-A0AAU6Z9S2-F1
#
_entry.id   AF-A0AAU6Z9S2-F1
#
_cell.length_a   1.000
_cell.length_b   1.000
_cell.length_c   1.000
_cell.angle_alpha   90.00
_cell.angle_beta   90.00
_cell.angle_gamma   90.00
#
_symmetry.space_group_name_H-M   'P 1'
#
loop_
_entity.id
_entity.type
_entity.pdbx_description
1 polymer ?
#
loop_
_entity_poly.entity_id
_entity_poly.type
_entity_poly.pdbx_seq_one_letter_code
_entity_poly.pdbx_strand_id
1 'polypeptide(L)'
;MAAFLAGLAALTVLAFLGWALEAGPARLIFFVLPDWALIFCAHLISGLTALTALALLVPPFIGRIHRTWLRRLISVVVGLAAAAATVPWLLYFVGIGLNAAAATYIRVTAGSGESVIVEQSGFDLREYAVYRQKSFFVFERSAEGTSESDVFDPDDGTLAVRAADLLLTCGADSLPIPSLDG
;
A
#
# COMPACT_ATOMS: atom_id res chain seq x y z
N MET A 1 -1.70 -31.42 9.32
CA MET A 1 -1.30 -30.00 9.54
C MET A 1 -0.42 -29.48 8.42
N ALA A 2 0.69 -30.15 8.06
CA ALA A 2 1.56 -29.73 6.95
C ALA A 2 0.88 -29.68 5.56
N ALA A 3 -0.02 -30.63 5.24
CA ALA A 3 -0.75 -30.63 3.97
C ALA A 3 -1.78 -29.49 3.84
N PHE A 4 -2.35 -29.04 4.96
CA PHE A 4 -3.33 -27.95 4.99
C PHE A 4 -2.63 -26.59 4.80
N LEU A 5 -1.44 -26.43 5.38
CA LEU A 5 -0.58 -25.26 5.21
C LEU A 5 0.06 -25.21 3.81
N ALA A 6 0.43 -26.35 3.23
CA ALA A 6 0.91 -26.43 1.85
C ALA A 6 -0.21 -26.10 0.84
N GLY A 7 -1.46 -26.50 1.12
CA GLY A 7 -2.64 -26.12 0.34
C GLY A 7 -2.90 -24.61 0.36
N LEU A 8 -2.78 -23.97 1.52
CA LEU A 8 -2.89 -22.51 1.67
C LEU A 8 -1.76 -21.76 0.96
N ALA A 9 -0.52 -22.26 1.02
CA ALA A 9 0.62 -21.70 0.30
C ALA A 9 0.47 -21.87 -1.23
N ALA A 10 -0.05 -23.00 -1.70
CA ALA A 10 -0.29 -23.23 -3.13
C ALA A 10 -1.44 -22.37 -3.67
N LEU A 11 -2.52 -22.20 -2.90
CA LEU A 11 -3.65 -21.32 -3.25
C LEU A 11 -3.25 -19.85 -3.29
N THR A 12 -2.41 -19.40 -2.35
CA THR A 12 -1.88 -18.03 -2.39
C THR A 12 -0.96 -17.83 -3.60
N VAL A 13 -0.03 -18.74 -3.87
CA VAL A 13 0.85 -18.67 -5.06
C VAL A 13 0.06 -18.67 -6.37
N LEU A 14 -0.99 -19.50 -6.50
CA LEU A 14 -1.86 -19.52 -7.69
C LEU A 14 -2.70 -18.25 -7.83
N ALA A 15 -3.21 -17.70 -6.73
CA ALA A 15 -3.93 -16.41 -6.75
C ALA A 15 -2.99 -15.26 -7.15
N PHE A 16 -1.76 -15.24 -6.65
CA PHE A 16 -0.76 -14.23 -6.99
C PHE A 16 -0.28 -14.34 -8.45
N LEU A 17 -0.12 -15.56 -8.98
CA LEU A 17 0.24 -15.78 -10.39
C LEU A 17 -0.87 -15.33 -11.35
N GLY A 18 -2.14 -15.57 -10.99
CA GLY A 18 -3.28 -15.06 -11.76
C GLY A 18 -3.31 -13.54 -11.80
N TRP A 19 -3.04 -12.88 -10.67
CA TRP A 19 -3.00 -11.41 -10.56
C TRP A 19 -1.78 -10.80 -11.27
N ALA A 20 -0.61 -11.42 -11.18
CA ALA A 20 0.61 -10.93 -11.81
C ALA A 20 0.58 -11.02 -13.35
N LEU A 21 -0.17 -11.98 -13.89
CA LEU A 21 -0.35 -12.13 -15.35
C LEU A 21 -1.36 -11.14 -15.94
N GLU A 22 -2.24 -10.56 -15.13
CA GLU A 22 -3.19 -9.50 -15.55
C GLU A 22 -2.67 -8.07 -15.31
N ALA A 23 -1.52 -7.92 -14.65
CA ALA A 23 -0.87 -6.63 -14.41
C ALA A 23 -0.19 -6.08 -15.68
N GLY A 24 -1.00 -5.73 -16.68
CA GLY A 24 -0.65 -4.67 -17.64
C GLY A 24 -0.60 -3.30 -16.94
N PRO A 25 -0.17 -2.23 -17.63
CA PRO A 25 0.10 -0.95 -16.99
C PRO A 25 -1.15 -0.42 -16.27
N ALA A 26 -1.04 -0.32 -14.93
CA ALA A 26 -1.90 0.38 -14.00
C ALA A 26 -3.43 0.25 -14.22
N ARG A 27 -4.02 -0.88 -13.80
CA ARG A 27 -5.49 -1.02 -13.73
C ARG A 27 -5.93 -1.33 -12.30
N LEU A 28 -6.54 -0.34 -11.65
CA LEU A 28 -7.09 -0.39 -10.30
C LEU A 28 -8.54 -0.91 -10.33
N ILE A 29 -8.83 -2.12 -9.83
CA ILE A 29 -10.20 -2.66 -9.74
C ILE A 29 -10.78 -2.32 -8.37
N PHE A 30 -11.80 -1.46 -8.33
CA PHE A 30 -12.79 -1.20 -7.26
C PHE A 30 -12.47 -1.57 -5.82
N PHE A 31 -11.35 -1.11 -5.34
CA PHE A 31 -11.23 -0.44 -4.06
C PHE A 31 -10.30 0.74 -4.36
N VAL A 32 -10.49 1.89 -3.72
CA VAL A 32 -9.40 2.87 -3.61
C VAL A 32 -8.38 2.25 -2.67
N LEU A 33 -7.71 1.18 -3.12
CA LEU A 33 -6.50 0.71 -2.49
C LEU A 33 -5.42 1.53 -3.18
N PRO A 34 -4.84 2.54 -2.51
CA PRO A 34 -3.64 3.19 -3.04
C PRO A 34 -2.61 2.09 -3.37
N ASP A 35 -1.79 2.29 -4.40
CA ASP A 35 -0.80 1.27 -4.84
C ASP A 35 0.05 0.75 -3.66
N TRP A 36 0.30 1.62 -2.68
CA TRP A 36 0.96 1.32 -1.42
C TRP A 36 0.26 0.26 -0.56
N ALA A 37 -1.07 0.18 -0.58
CA ALA A 37 -1.83 -0.82 0.18
C ALA A 37 -1.63 -2.24 -0.40
N LEU A 38 -1.52 -2.37 -1.72
CA LEU A 38 -1.18 -3.65 -2.35
C LEU A 38 0.26 -4.06 -2.03
N ILE A 39 1.20 -3.11 -2.12
CA ILE A 39 2.59 -3.30 -1.71
C ILE A 39 2.66 -3.74 -0.24
N PHE A 40 1.89 -3.09 0.63
CA PHE A 40 1.81 -3.41 2.05
C PHE A 40 1.28 -4.82 2.29
N CYS A 41 0.18 -5.21 1.65
CA CYS A 41 -0.37 -6.57 1.76
C CYS A 41 0.62 -7.63 1.25
N ALA A 42 1.27 -7.39 0.12
CA ALA A 42 2.28 -8.29 -0.43
C ALA A 42 3.49 -8.44 0.52
N HIS A 43 3.97 -7.34 1.09
CA HIS A 43 5.06 -7.36 2.06
C HIS A 43 4.67 -8.04 3.37
N LEU A 44 3.43 -7.88 3.83
CA LEU A 44 2.90 -8.59 5.00
C LEU A 44 2.95 -10.11 4.78
N ILE A 45 2.42 -10.56 3.65
CA ILE A 45 2.38 -11.98 3.29
C ILE A 45 3.80 -12.52 3.10
N SER A 46 4.68 -11.76 2.45
CA SER A 46 6.11 -12.11 2.30
C SER A 46 6.80 -12.25 3.67
N GLY A 47 6.58 -11.32 4.60
CA GLY A 47 7.14 -11.40 5.94
C GLY A 47 6.61 -12.60 6.74
N LEU A 48 5.30 -12.85 6.69
CA LEU A 48 4.68 -14.01 7.36
C LEU A 48 5.19 -15.33 6.79
N THR A 49 5.36 -15.43 5.47
CA THR A 49 5.92 -16.62 4.83
C THR A 49 7.39 -16.82 5.19
N ALA A 50 8.19 -15.76 5.24
CA ALA A 50 9.58 -15.81 5.70
C ALA A 50 9.69 -16.28 7.15
N LEU A 51 8.87 -15.74 8.07
CA LEU A 51 8.81 -16.17 9.47
C LEU A 51 8.44 -17.65 9.59
N THR A 52 7.44 -18.09 8.82
CA THR A 52 7.00 -19.48 8.79
C THR A 52 8.11 -20.40 8.28
N ALA A 53 8.79 -20.01 7.20
CA ALA A 53 9.92 -20.76 6.66
C ALA A 53 11.06 -20.86 7.67
N LEU A 54 11.41 -19.76 8.35
CA LEU A 54 12.44 -19.75 9.38
C LEU A 54 12.07 -20.69 10.55
N ALA A 55 10.84 -20.61 11.04
CA ALA A 55 10.36 -21.45 12.14
C ALA A 55 10.33 -22.95 11.81
N LEU A 56 10.07 -23.31 10.55
CA LEU A 56 10.02 -24.71 10.12
C LEU A 56 11.40 -25.27 9.74
N LEU A 57 12.25 -24.46 9.11
CA LEU A 57 13.54 -24.91 8.58
C LEU A 57 14.66 -24.85 9.61
N VAL A 58 14.72 -23.80 10.45
CA VAL A 58 15.85 -23.61 11.38
C VAL A 58 15.94 -24.73 12.43
N PRO A 59 14.87 -25.15 13.12
CA PRO A 59 14.95 -26.20 14.13
C PRO A 59 15.55 -27.54 13.63
N PRO A 60 15.13 -28.12 12.49
CA PRO A 60 15.73 -29.36 12.01
C PRO A 60 17.19 -29.21 11.58
N PHE A 61 17.61 -28.06 11.03
CA PHE A 61 19.02 -27.82 10.71
C PHE A 61 19.88 -27.73 11.98
N ILE A 62 19.40 -27.01 13.00
CA ILE A 62 20.09 -26.88 14.28
C ILE A 62 20.13 -28.24 15.01
N GLY A 63 19.06 -29.03 14.91
CA GLY A 63 18.97 -30.36 15.51
C GLY A 63 20.03 -31.35 14.99
N ARG A 64 20.50 -31.19 13.75
CA ARG A 64 21.56 -32.04 13.15
C ARG A 64 22.96 -31.77 13.72
N ILE A 65 23.15 -30.70 14.49
CA ILE A 65 24.43 -30.37 15.10
C ILE A 65 24.64 -31.25 16.35
N HIS A 66 25.52 -32.24 16.25
CA HIS A 66 25.83 -33.17 17.34
C HIS A 66 26.48 -32.50 18.58
N ARG A 67 27.25 -31.43 18.38
CA ARG A 67 27.95 -30.74 19.48
C ARG A 67 27.03 -29.75 20.18
N THR A 68 26.68 -30.01 21.44
CA THR A 68 25.72 -29.21 22.22
C THR A 68 26.11 -27.74 22.36
N TRP A 69 27.39 -27.43 22.56
CA TRP A 69 27.85 -26.03 22.70
C TRP A 69 27.73 -25.26 21.38
N LEU A 70 28.11 -25.90 20.27
CA LEU A 70 28.01 -25.32 18.92
C LEU A 70 26.56 -25.12 18.51
N ARG A 71 25.70 -26.09 18.84
CA ARG A 71 24.24 -26.00 18.64
C ARG A 71 23.66 -24.78 19.34
N ARG A 72 23.99 -24.57 20.63
CA ARG A 72 23.54 -23.40 21.40
C ARG A 72 24.03 -22.09 20.80
N LEU A 73 25.31 -22.02 20.41
CA LEU A 73 25.89 -20.83 19.81
C LEU A 73 25.18 -20.48 18.49
N ILE A 74 24.98 -21.46 17.62
CA ILE A 74 24.26 -21.27 16.34
C ILE A 74 22.81 -20.85 16.59
N SER A 75 22.11 -21.44 17.55
CA SER A 75 20.75 -21.01 17.90
C SER A 75 20.69 -19.54 18.30
N VAL A 76 21.63 -19.08 19.14
CA VAL A 76 21.69 -17.67 19.56
C VAL A 76 22.01 -16.75 18.38
N VAL A 77 22.97 -17.11 17.54
CA VAL A 77 23.35 -16.31 16.37
C VAL A 77 22.19 -16.21 15.37
N VAL A 78 21.50 -17.32 15.09
CA VAL A 78 20.33 -17.32 14.19
C VAL A 78 19.20 -16.48 14.76
N GLY A 79 18.95 -16.58 16.07
CA GLY A 79 17.95 -15.74 16.75
C GLY A 79 18.28 -14.24 16.65
N LEU A 80 19.54 -13.86 16.89
CA LEU A 80 20.01 -12.48 16.75
C LEU A 80 19.92 -11.98 15.31
N ALA A 81 20.31 -12.81 14.33
CA ALA A 81 20.20 -12.46 12.91
C ALA A 81 18.74 -12.27 12.48
N ALA A 82 17.83 -13.15 12.93
CA ALA A 82 16.41 -13.03 12.66
C ALA A 82 15.83 -11.76 13.30
N ALA A 83 16.17 -11.47 14.55
CA ALA A 83 15.74 -10.24 15.23
C ALA A 83 16.26 -8.99 14.50
N ALA A 84 17.54 -8.95 14.15
CA ALA A 84 18.14 -7.85 13.41
C ALA A 84 17.50 -7.64 12.04
N ALA A 85 17.13 -8.70 11.32
CA ALA A 85 16.43 -8.62 10.05
C ALA A 85 14.96 -8.20 10.20
N THR A 86 14.32 -8.54 11.32
CA THR A 86 12.90 -8.23 11.57
C THR A 86 12.70 -6.76 11.90
N VAL A 87 13.66 -6.12 12.58
CA VAL A 87 13.52 -4.73 13.04
C VAL A 87 13.29 -3.74 11.89
N PRO A 88 14.13 -3.68 10.82
CA PRO A 88 13.87 -2.79 9.68
C PRO A 88 12.56 -3.10 8.97
N TRP A 89 12.22 -4.38 8.82
CA TRP A 89 10.97 -4.81 8.19
C TRP A 89 9.76 -4.32 8.99
N LEU A 90 9.79 -4.45 10.32
CA LEU A 90 8.71 -4.04 11.20
C LEU A 90 8.57 -2.52 11.25
N LEU A 91 9.68 -1.77 11.29
CA LEU A 91 9.66 -0.30 11.21
C LEU A 91 9.06 0.19 9.89
N TYR A 92 9.47 -0.40 8.78
CA TYR A 92 8.89 -0.12 7.47
C TYR A 92 7.38 -0.41 7.44
N PHE A 93 6.99 -1.58 7.95
CA PHE A 93 5.60 -2.02 7.98
C PHE A 93 4.73 -1.11 8.84
N VAL A 94 5.17 -0.77 10.05
CA VAL A 94 4.45 0.14 10.95
C VAL A 94 4.37 1.53 10.34
N GLY A 95 5.46 2.04 9.75
CA GLY A 95 5.47 3.36 9.12
C GLY A 95 4.46 3.48 7.99
N ILE A 96 4.44 2.52 7.05
CA ILE A 96 3.46 2.51 5.96
C ILE A 96 2.05 2.27 6.47
N GLY A 97 1.86 1.36 7.42
CA GLY A 97 0.55 1.07 7.99
C GLY A 97 -0.06 2.28 8.70
N LEU A 98 0.75 3.03 9.45
CA LEU A 98 0.33 4.28 10.08
C LEU A 98 0.02 5.35 9.03
N ASN A 99 0.85 5.47 7.97
CA ASN A 99 0.57 6.42 6.87
C ASN A 99 -0.80 6.13 6.23
N ALA A 100 -1.03 4.87 5.88
CA ALA A 100 -2.27 4.44 5.24
C ALA A 100 -3.49 4.60 6.14
N ALA A 101 -3.34 4.37 7.45
CA ALA A 101 -4.43 4.55 8.42
C ALA A 101 -4.74 6.02 8.72
N ALA A 102 -3.75 6.90 8.59
CA ALA A 102 -3.89 8.33 8.86
C ALA A 102 -4.31 9.13 7.63
N ALA A 103 -4.07 8.63 6.41
CA ALA A 103 -4.53 9.26 5.18
C ALA A 103 -6.06 9.27 5.07
N THR A 104 -6.62 10.39 4.64
CA THR A 104 -8.06 10.54 4.40
C THR A 104 -8.34 10.62 2.91
N TYR A 105 -9.45 10.01 2.48
CA TYR A 105 -9.87 9.96 1.08
C TYR A 105 -11.27 10.54 0.96
N ILE A 106 -11.40 11.62 0.21
CA ILE A 106 -12.66 12.34 0.06
C ILE A 106 -13.02 12.41 -1.42
N ARG A 107 -14.26 12.07 -1.74
CA ARG A 107 -14.77 12.12 -3.10
C ARG A 107 -15.49 13.44 -3.34
N VAL A 108 -14.98 14.24 -4.26
CA VAL A 108 -15.61 15.49 -4.68
C VAL A 108 -16.25 15.28 -6.04
N THR A 109 -17.52 15.65 -6.18
CA THR A 109 -18.30 15.45 -7.42
C THR A 109 -18.74 16.78 -7.97
N ALA A 110 -18.51 17.02 -9.25
CA ALA A 110 -18.98 18.19 -9.97
C ALA A 110 -20.49 18.08 -10.24
N GLY A 111 -21.15 19.22 -10.47
CA GLY A 111 -22.56 19.24 -10.89
C GLY A 111 -22.82 18.52 -12.23
N SER A 112 -21.78 18.30 -13.05
CA SER A 112 -21.84 17.51 -14.28
C SER A 112 -21.89 15.99 -14.06
N GLY A 113 -21.60 15.52 -12.85
CA GLY A 113 -21.48 14.10 -12.51
C GLY A 113 -20.05 13.54 -12.60
N GLU A 114 -19.07 14.29 -13.10
CA GLU A 114 -17.65 13.93 -12.99
C GLU A 114 -17.21 13.96 -11.52
N SER A 115 -16.31 13.06 -11.13
CA SER A 115 -15.83 13.00 -9.75
C SER A 115 -14.33 12.79 -9.67
N VAL A 116 -13.73 13.31 -8.61
CA VAL A 116 -12.33 13.12 -8.26
C VAL A 116 -12.24 12.61 -6.84
N ILE A 117 -11.16 11.90 -6.54
CA ILE A 117 -10.82 11.48 -5.19
C ILE A 117 -9.62 12.29 -4.76
N VAL A 118 -9.73 12.94 -3.62
CA VAL A 118 -8.64 13.68 -3.00
C VAL A 118 -8.14 12.86 -1.83
N GLU A 119 -6.87 12.50 -1.88
CA GLU A 119 -6.12 11.90 -0.80
C GLU A 119 -5.39 13.03 -0.07
N GLN A 120 -5.61 13.14 1.24
CA GLN A 120 -4.80 13.99 2.12
C GLN A 120 -3.86 13.10 2.93
N SER A 121 -2.59 13.49 2.99
CA SER A 121 -1.58 12.78 3.77
C SER A 121 -1.89 12.89 5.27
N GLY A 122 -1.77 11.77 5.98
CA GLY A 122 -2.00 11.73 7.42
C GLY A 122 -0.85 12.27 8.26
N PHE A 123 0.33 12.46 7.67
CA PHE A 123 1.53 12.96 8.35
C PHE A 123 1.85 14.42 8.02
N ASP A 124 1.58 14.85 6.79
CA ASP A 124 1.66 16.24 6.39
C ASP A 124 0.29 16.68 5.86
N LEU A 125 -0.45 17.40 6.69
CA LEU A 125 -1.81 17.85 6.36
C LEU A 125 -1.87 18.83 5.18
N ARG A 126 -0.70 19.33 4.71
CA ARG A 126 -0.59 20.20 3.55
C ARG A 126 -0.44 19.41 2.26
N GLU A 127 0.09 18.19 2.32
CA GLU A 127 0.28 17.35 1.14
C GLU A 127 -1.03 16.67 0.73
N TYR A 128 -1.32 16.73 -0.57
CA TYR A 128 -2.48 16.07 -1.15
C TYR A 128 -2.15 15.46 -2.52
N ALA A 129 -2.91 14.43 -2.88
CA ALA A 129 -2.93 13.85 -4.21
C ALA A 129 -4.36 13.78 -4.73
N VAL A 130 -4.56 14.06 -6.02
CA VAL A 130 -5.87 14.05 -6.65
C VAL A 130 -5.92 13.02 -7.77
N TYR A 131 -6.92 12.15 -7.67
CA TYR A 131 -7.17 11.07 -8.60
C TYR A 131 -8.42 11.37 -9.41
N ARG A 132 -8.28 11.39 -10.74
CA ARG A 132 -9.40 11.60 -11.67
C ARG A 132 -10.02 10.26 -12.05
N GLN A 133 -11.33 10.24 -12.22
CA GLN A 133 -12.04 9.04 -12.65
C GLN A 133 -11.67 8.67 -14.10
N LYS A 134 -11.03 7.52 -14.29
CA LYS A 134 -10.70 6.94 -15.60
C LYS A 134 -11.82 6.05 -16.13
N SER A 135 -12.48 5.32 -15.24
CA SER A 135 -13.65 4.49 -15.56
C SER A 135 -14.59 4.43 -14.37
N PHE A 136 -15.74 3.76 -14.51
CA PHE A 136 -16.67 3.59 -13.39
C PHE A 136 -15.97 3.08 -12.12
N PHE A 137 -14.98 2.20 -12.29
CA PHE A 137 -14.30 1.52 -11.19
C PHE A 137 -12.85 1.97 -10.92
N VAL A 138 -12.30 2.88 -11.74
CA VAL A 138 -10.87 3.19 -11.73
C VAL A 138 -10.67 4.70 -11.57
N PHE A 139 -9.84 5.07 -10.60
CA PHE A 139 -9.31 6.42 -10.45
C PHE A 139 -7.80 6.38 -10.67
N GLU A 140 -7.26 7.37 -11.39
CA GLU A 140 -5.85 7.47 -11.72
C GLU A 140 -5.30 8.80 -11.20
N ARG A 141 -4.09 8.78 -10.64
CA ARG A 141 -3.45 10.00 -10.12
C ARG A 141 -3.26 10.98 -11.26
N SER A 142 -3.80 12.17 -11.08
CA SER A 142 -3.86 13.22 -12.10
C SER A 142 -3.09 14.47 -11.70
N ALA A 143 -3.01 14.74 -10.39
CA ALA A 143 -2.27 15.84 -9.82
C ALA A 143 -1.81 15.50 -8.40
N GLU A 144 -0.78 16.18 -7.92
CA GLU A 144 -0.31 16.17 -6.54
C GLU A 144 0.20 17.58 -6.19
N GLY A 145 0.22 17.92 -4.91
CA GLY A 145 0.65 19.24 -4.50
C GLY A 145 0.72 19.42 -2.99
N THR A 146 1.08 20.63 -2.62
CA THR A 146 1.13 21.11 -1.25
C THR A 146 0.27 22.35 -1.15
N SER A 147 -0.67 22.35 -0.20
CA SER A 147 -1.55 23.47 0.05
C SER A 147 -0.77 24.73 0.42
N GLU A 148 -1.22 25.88 -0.08
CA GLU A 148 -0.73 27.18 0.37
C GLU A 148 -1.09 27.44 1.84
N SER A 149 -2.17 26.81 2.32
CA SER A 149 -2.58 26.86 3.72
C SER A 149 -1.86 25.80 4.57
N ASP A 150 -1.97 25.94 5.90
CA ASP A 150 -1.38 25.00 6.86
C ASP A 150 -2.12 23.64 6.90
N VAL A 151 -3.36 23.58 6.41
CA VAL A 151 -4.18 22.37 6.36
C VAL A 151 -5.02 22.39 5.09
N PHE A 152 -4.83 21.40 4.23
CA PHE A 152 -5.72 21.18 3.09
C PHE A 152 -7.03 20.56 3.59
N ASP A 153 -8.17 21.22 3.39
CA ASP A 153 -9.48 20.66 3.77
C ASP A 153 -10.26 20.23 2.52
N PRO A 154 -10.39 18.91 2.24
CA PRO A 154 -11.11 18.44 1.07
C PRO A 154 -12.64 18.43 1.26
N ASP A 155 -13.16 18.56 2.49
CA ASP A 155 -14.61 18.47 2.77
C ASP A 155 -15.37 19.69 2.23
N ASP A 156 -14.72 20.86 2.23
CA ASP A 156 -15.26 22.10 1.66
C ASP A 156 -14.90 22.28 0.16
N GLY A 157 -14.41 21.22 -0.48
CA GLY A 157 -13.99 21.22 -1.87
C GLY A 157 -15.15 21.33 -2.86
N THR A 158 -15.01 22.19 -3.86
CA THR A 158 -15.93 22.27 -5.00
C THR A 158 -15.20 21.91 -6.30
N LEU A 159 -15.88 21.14 -7.14
CA LEU A 159 -15.35 20.69 -8.43
C LEU A 159 -16.14 21.34 -9.56
N ALA A 160 -15.44 22.13 -10.38
CA ALA A 160 -16.00 22.78 -11.57
C ALA A 160 -15.42 22.17 -12.84
N VAL A 161 -16.27 21.99 -13.85
CA VAL A 161 -15.82 21.58 -15.19
C VAL A 161 -15.30 22.79 -15.94
N ARG A 162 -14.08 22.69 -16.47
CA ARG A 162 -13.45 23.73 -17.28
C ARG A 162 -12.97 23.14 -18.60
N ALA A 163 -13.88 23.10 -19.57
CA ALA A 163 -13.67 22.46 -20.87
C ALA A 163 -13.29 20.97 -20.73
N ALA A 164 -12.04 20.57 -21.03
CA ALA A 164 -11.56 19.20 -20.87
C ALA A 164 -10.98 18.91 -19.47
N ASP A 165 -10.64 19.97 -18.74
CA ASP A 165 -10.03 19.89 -17.43
C ASP A 165 -11.08 20.07 -16.33
N LEU A 166 -10.72 19.61 -15.14
CA LEU A 166 -11.47 19.86 -13.92
C LEU A 166 -10.72 20.91 -13.09
N LEU A 167 -11.46 21.76 -12.39
CA LEU A 167 -10.88 22.70 -11.44
C LEU A 167 -11.42 22.35 -10.06
N LEU A 168 -10.54 21.83 -9.20
CA LEU A 168 -10.84 21.60 -7.79
C LEU A 168 -10.47 22.86 -7.01
N THR A 169 -11.43 23.41 -6.28
CA THR A 169 -11.24 24.57 -5.42
C THR A 169 -11.53 24.16 -3.98
N CYS A 170 -10.52 24.22 -3.11
CA CYS A 170 -10.63 23.91 -1.69
C CYS A 170 -10.07 25.08 -0.90
N GLY A 171 -10.93 25.86 -0.24
CA GLY A 171 -10.50 27.06 0.48
C GLY A 171 -9.74 28.06 -0.40
N ALA A 172 -8.46 28.27 -0.09
CA ALA A 172 -7.56 29.16 -0.86
C ALA A 172 -6.90 28.47 -2.07
N ASP A 173 -6.89 27.14 -2.10
CA ASP A 173 -6.22 26.37 -3.14
C ASP A 173 -7.12 26.18 -4.35
N SER A 174 -6.57 26.41 -5.54
CA SER A 174 -7.22 26.15 -6.82
C SER A 174 -6.33 25.28 -7.69
N LEU A 175 -6.73 24.02 -7.86
CA LEU A 175 -5.94 23.01 -8.55
C LEU A 175 -6.57 22.65 -9.89
N PRO A 176 -5.92 22.95 -11.03
CA PRO A 176 -6.31 22.40 -12.30
C PRO A 176 -5.96 20.90 -12.35
N ILE A 177 -6.93 20.10 -12.73
CA ILE A 177 -6.84 18.64 -12.86
C ILE A 177 -6.95 18.31 -14.35
N PRO A 178 -5.85 17.89 -14.99
CA PRO A 178 -5.82 17.65 -16.42
C PRO A 178 -6.70 16.45 -16.82
N SER A 179 -7.05 16.36 -18.10
CA SER A 179 -7.63 15.14 -18.68
C SER A 179 -6.63 13.99 -18.70
N LEU A 180 -7.16 12.77 -18.63
CA LEU A 180 -6.35 11.54 -18.69
C LEU A 180 -6.01 11.12 -20.13
N ASP A 181 -6.57 11.81 -21.13
CA ASP A 181 -6.45 11.48 -22.57
C ASP A 181 -5.28 12.22 -23.26
N GLY A 182 -4.21 12.52 -22.52
CA GLY A 182 -2.99 13.14 -23.04
C GLY A 182 -2.19 12.25 -23.99
#